data_AF-A0A381EJC7-F1
#
_entry.id   AF-A0A381EJC7-F1
#
_cell.length_a   1.000
_cell.length_b   1.000
_cell.length_c   1.000
_cell.angle_alpha   90.00
_cell.angle_beta   90.00
_cell.angle_gamma   90.00
#
_symmetry.space_group_name_H-M   'P 1'
#
loop_
_entity.id
_entity.type
_entity.pdbx_description
1 polymer ?
#
loop_
_entity_poly.entity_id
_entity_poly.type
_entity_poly.pdbx_seq_one_letter_code
_entity_poly.pdbx_strand_id
1 'polypeptide(L)'
;MTKEKFKSLMQEAGIKSKKELAELLGLPYGSVNNWGSSKNYPIWLKNVFAFIIKAKKYDEALKRGFDESEKPKECPLNMEALSLENARLREECEKYEALKRALKEALK
;
A
#
# COMPACT_ATOMS: atom_id res chain seq x y z
N MET A 1 -20.85 3.63 -15.66
CA MET A 1 -19.80 2.75 -16.23
C MET A 1 -20.32 2.16 -17.53
N THR A 2 -19.51 2.11 -18.59
CA THR A 2 -19.90 1.50 -19.88
C THR A 2 -19.49 0.02 -19.93
N LYS A 3 -20.01 -0.73 -20.90
CA LYS A 3 -19.68 -2.16 -21.09
C LYS A 3 -18.21 -2.35 -21.45
N GLU A 4 -17.66 -1.46 -22.26
CA GLU A 4 -16.26 -1.44 -22.68
C GLU A 4 -15.36 -1.19 -21.47
N LYS A 5 -15.74 -0.22 -20.63
CA LYS A 5 -14.97 0.09 -19.42
C LYS A 5 -15.03 -1.05 -18.41
N PHE A 6 -16.19 -1.69 -18.25
CA PHE A 6 -16.33 -2.88 -17.40
C PHE A 6 -15.44 -4.03 -17.89
N LYS A 7 -15.42 -4.31 -19.19
CA LYS A 7 -14.56 -5.36 -19.78
C LYS A 7 -13.07 -5.07 -19.57
N SER A 8 -12.66 -3.80 -19.76
CA SER A 8 -11.30 -3.37 -19.50
C SER A 8 -10.89 -3.56 -18.03
N LEU A 9 -11.76 -3.20 -17.08
CA LEU A 9 -11.48 -3.37 -15.65
C LEU A 9 -11.41 -4.84 -15.22
N MET A 10 -12.25 -5.70 -15.81
CA MET A 10 -12.16 -7.15 -15.59
C MET A 10 -10.81 -7.71 -16.00
N GLN A 11 -10.31 -7.30 -17.18
CA GLN A 11 -9.00 -7.73 -17.67
C GLN A 11 -7.85 -7.22 -16.79
N GLU A 12 -7.88 -5.93 -16.42
CA GLU A 12 -6.86 -5.32 -15.56
C GLU A 12 -6.82 -5.98 -14.17
N ALA A 13 -8.00 -6.26 -13.60
CA ALA A 13 -8.15 -6.98 -12.34
C ALA A 13 -7.79 -8.48 -12.45
N GLY A 14 -7.58 -9.01 -13.66
CA GLY A 14 -7.27 -10.43 -13.88
C GLY A 14 -8.47 -11.38 -13.73
N ILE A 15 -9.69 -10.86 -13.75
CA ILE A 15 -10.92 -11.64 -13.58
C ILE A 15 -11.36 -12.16 -14.95
N LYS A 16 -11.47 -13.49 -15.09
CA LYS A 16 -11.70 -14.17 -16.36
C LYS A 16 -13.18 -14.23 -16.74
N SER A 17 -14.08 -14.18 -15.77
CA SER A 17 -15.52 -14.32 -16.03
C SER A 17 -16.42 -13.54 -15.05
N LYS A 18 -17.64 -13.23 -15.48
CA LYS A 18 -18.67 -12.64 -14.59
C LYS A 18 -19.05 -13.58 -13.43
N LYS A 19 -18.86 -14.90 -13.59
CA LYS A 19 -19.09 -15.89 -12.53
C LYS A 19 -18.04 -15.75 -11.42
N GLU A 20 -16.78 -15.67 -11.81
CA GLU A 20 -15.66 -15.41 -10.89
C GLU A 20 -15.83 -14.07 -10.17
N LEU A 21 -16.27 -13.01 -10.87
CA LEU A 21 -16.61 -11.74 -10.22
C LEU A 21 -17.75 -11.92 -9.20
N ALA A 22 -18.78 -12.70 -9.52
CA ALA A 22 -19.89 -12.95 -8.60
C ALA A 22 -19.44 -13.67 -7.33
N GLU A 23 -18.57 -14.69 -7.47
CA GLU A 23 -17.95 -15.40 -6.36
C GLU A 23 -17.09 -14.47 -5.49
N LEU A 24 -16.25 -13.64 -6.11
CA LEU A 24 -15.39 -12.67 -5.41
C LEU A 24 -16.21 -11.64 -4.60
N LEU A 25 -17.36 -11.22 -5.13
CA LEU A 25 -18.23 -10.23 -4.49
C LEU A 25 -19.23 -10.86 -3.50
N GLY A 26 -19.33 -12.19 -3.42
CA GLY A 26 -20.37 -12.87 -2.66
C GLY A 26 -21.78 -12.58 -3.17
N LEU A 27 -21.95 -12.37 -4.48
CA LEU A 27 -23.22 -12.04 -5.11
C LEU A 27 -23.75 -13.20 -5.97
N PRO A 28 -25.08 -13.32 -6.16
CA PRO A 28 -25.64 -14.26 -7.12
C PRO A 28 -25.16 -13.97 -8.54
N TYR A 29 -24.79 -15.01 -9.29
CA TYR A 29 -24.34 -14.86 -10.68
C TYR A 29 -25.36 -14.11 -11.55
N GLY A 30 -26.65 -14.40 -11.38
CA GLY A 30 -27.72 -13.71 -12.12
C GLY A 30 -27.68 -12.19 -11.94
N SER A 31 -27.36 -11.70 -10.75
CA SER A 31 -27.25 -10.26 -10.46
C SER A 31 -26.12 -9.62 -11.26
N VAL A 32 -24.93 -10.24 -11.25
CA VAL A 32 -23.74 -9.75 -11.98
C VAL A 32 -23.93 -9.89 -13.49
N ASN A 33 -24.57 -10.98 -13.94
CA ASN A 33 -24.82 -11.23 -15.35
C ASN A 33 -25.69 -10.14 -15.99
N ASN A 34 -26.69 -9.68 -15.25
CA ASN A 34 -27.65 -8.66 -15.68
C ASN A 34 -27.07 -7.23 -15.77
N TRP A 35 -25.88 -6.98 -15.20
CA TRP A 35 -25.22 -5.67 -15.29
C TRP A 35 -24.78 -5.35 -16.72
N GLY A 36 -25.09 -4.13 -17.15
CA GLY A 36 -24.83 -3.64 -18.50
C GLY A 36 -25.77 -4.16 -19.58
N SER A 37 -26.83 -4.88 -19.18
CA SER A 37 -27.91 -5.32 -20.05
C SER A 37 -29.26 -4.81 -19.54
N SER A 38 -29.84 -5.48 -18.55
CA SER A 38 -31.13 -5.11 -17.95
C SER A 38 -30.99 -4.23 -16.71
N LYS A 39 -29.80 -4.20 -16.09
CA LYS A 39 -29.48 -3.36 -14.94
C LYS A 39 -28.25 -2.52 -15.20
N ASN A 40 -28.27 -1.29 -14.69
CA ASN A 40 -27.09 -0.44 -14.66
C ASN A 40 -26.00 -1.05 -13.78
N TYR A 41 -24.74 -0.73 -14.10
CA TYR A 41 -23.63 -1.09 -13.23
C TYR A 41 -23.71 -0.35 -11.89
N PRO A 42 -23.48 -1.01 -10.75
CA PRO A 42 -23.45 -0.35 -9.46
C PRO A 42 -22.37 0.75 -9.40
N ILE A 43 -22.66 1.85 -8.71
CA ILE A 43 -21.75 3.01 -8.60
C ILE A 43 -20.44 2.61 -7.91
N TRP A 44 -20.54 1.78 -6.87
CA TRP A 44 -19.39 1.30 -6.08
C TRP A 44 -18.47 0.34 -6.84
N LEU A 45 -18.95 -0.27 -7.94
CA LEU A 45 -18.22 -1.33 -8.65
C LEU A 45 -16.87 -0.84 -9.19
N LYS A 46 -16.80 0.45 -9.57
CA LYS A 46 -15.53 1.08 -9.98
C LYS A 46 -14.48 1.07 -8.86
N ASN A 47 -14.89 1.37 -7.63
CA ASN A 47 -13.97 1.39 -6.48
C ASN A 47 -13.49 -0.01 -6.13
N VAL A 48 -14.37 -1.00 -6.24
CA VAL A 48 -14.01 -2.40 -6.01
C VAL A 48 -12.95 -2.88 -7.02
N PHE A 49 -13.11 -2.58 -8.31
CA PHE A 49 -12.05 -2.87 -9.29
C PHE A 49 -10.73 -2.18 -8.96
N ALA A 50 -10.77 -0.91 -8.54
CA ALA A 50 -9.56 -0.19 -8.13
C ALA A 50 -8.85 -0.86 -6.96
N PHE A 51 -9.59 -1.38 -5.98
CA PHE A 51 -9.02 -2.12 -4.84
C PHE A 51 -8.41 -3.45 -5.25
N ILE A 52 -9.08 -4.22 -6.11
CA ILE A 52 -8.57 -5.51 -6.60
C ILE A 52 -7.27 -5.29 -7.38
N ILE A 53 -7.26 -4.31 -8.29
CA ILE A 53 -6.07 -3.98 -9.09
C ILE A 53 -4.92 -3.53 -8.17
N LYS A 54 -5.22 -2.69 -7.17
CA LYS A 54 -4.22 -2.23 -6.20
C LYS A 54 -3.66 -3.40 -5.39
N ALA A 55 -4.52 -4.26 -4.82
CA ALA A 55 -4.11 -5.42 -4.05
C ALA A 55 -3.19 -6.35 -4.86
N LYS A 56 -3.58 -6.64 -6.11
CA LYS A 56 -2.75 -7.45 -7.03
C LYS A 56 -1.36 -6.87 -7.24
N LYS A 57 -1.23 -5.55 -7.41
CA LYS A 57 0.09 -4.89 -7.54
C LYS A 57 0.94 -5.06 -6.28
N TYR A 58 0.33 -4.98 -5.09
CA TYR A 58 1.04 -5.24 -3.84
C TYR A 58 1.47 -6.69 -3.72
N ASP A 59 0.60 -7.65 -4.04
CA ASP A 59 0.94 -9.08 -4.01
C ASP A 59 2.07 -9.41 -5.00
N GLU A 60 2.07 -8.78 -6.18
CA GLU A 60 3.14 -8.90 -7.18
C GLU A 60 4.46 -8.30 -6.67
N ALA A 61 4.41 -7.12 -6.04
CA ALA A 61 5.59 -6.49 -5.45
C ALA A 61 6.17 -7.31 -4.29
N LEU A 62 5.31 -7.83 -3.40
CA LEU A 62 5.73 -8.69 -2.30
C LEU A 62 6.37 -9.98 -2.80
N LYS A 63 5.84 -10.59 -3.87
CA LYS A 63 6.40 -11.80 -4.48
C LYS A 63 7.74 -11.57 -5.17
N ARG A 64 7.94 -10.40 -5.80
CA ARG A 64 9.23 -10.04 -6.42
C ARG A 64 10.29 -9.68 -5.37
N GLY A 65 9.91 -9.48 -4.11
CA GLY A 65 10.72 -8.78 -3.13
C GLY A 65 10.69 -7.28 -3.41
N PHE A 66 10.89 -6.47 -2.37
CA PHE A 66 11.08 -5.03 -2.58
C PHE A 66 12.38 -4.85 -3.37
N ASP A 67 12.27 -4.46 -4.64
CA ASP A 67 13.41 -4.08 -5.44
C ASP A 67 14.00 -2.81 -4.82
N GLU A 68 15.16 -2.93 -4.16
CA GLU A 68 15.82 -1.80 -3.52
C GLU A 68 16.18 -0.70 -4.53
N SER A 69 16.19 -0.99 -5.83
CA SER A 69 16.39 -0.01 -6.90
C SER A 69 15.15 0.84 -7.21
N GLU A 70 13.96 0.41 -6.77
CA GLU A 70 12.72 1.21 -6.79
C GLU A 70 12.56 2.08 -5.52
N LYS A 71 13.51 2.02 -4.57
CA LYS A 71 13.60 3.06 -3.55
C LYS A 71 13.65 4.42 -4.26
N PRO A 72 12.92 5.43 -3.78
CA PRO A 72 13.07 6.79 -4.30
C PRO A 72 14.56 7.14 -4.39
N LYS A 73 15.05 7.46 -5.58
CA LYS A 73 16.47 7.77 -5.84
C LYS A 73 16.97 8.96 -5.01
N GLU A 74 16.05 9.75 -4.48
CA GLU A 74 16.31 10.74 -3.46
C GLU A 74 15.63 10.26 -2.17
N CYS A 75 16.42 10.08 -1.12
CA CYS A 75 15.86 10.17 0.22
C CYS A 75 15.15 11.51 0.28
N PRO A 76 13.84 11.56 0.60
CA PRO A 76 13.19 12.85 0.78
C PRO A 76 14.03 13.62 1.79
N LEU A 77 14.41 14.87 1.47
CA LEU A 77 15.32 15.73 2.24
C LEU A 77 15.06 15.69 3.76
N ASN A 78 13.83 15.39 4.17
CA ASN A 78 13.41 15.21 5.55
C ASN A 78 14.01 13.97 6.26
N MET A 79 14.23 12.84 5.58
CA MET A 79 14.71 11.60 6.19
C MET A 79 16.22 11.64 6.44
N GLU A 80 16.99 12.22 5.52
CA GLU A 80 18.44 12.38 5.70
C GLU A 80 18.74 13.42 6.80
N ALA A 81 18.00 14.54 6.79
CA ALA A 81 18.06 15.52 7.88
C ALA A 81 17.66 14.89 9.23
N LEU A 82 16.63 14.04 9.27
CA LEU A 82 16.21 13.35 10.48
C LEU A 82 17.24 12.31 10.94
N SER A 83 17.90 11.62 10.01
CA SER A 83 18.98 10.67 10.31
C SER A 83 20.18 11.39 10.94
N LEU A 84 20.56 12.54 10.38
CA LEU A 84 21.64 13.37 10.91
C LEU A 84 21.30 13.94 12.30
N GLU A 85 20.07 14.43 12.49
CA GLU A 85 19.64 14.91 13.80
C GLU A 85 19.59 13.78 14.84
N ASN A 86 19.14 12.57 14.45
CA ASN A 86 19.18 11.40 15.33
C ASN A 86 20.61 11.00 15.73
N ALA A 87 21.59 11.15 14.84
CA ALA A 87 22.99 10.91 15.16
C ALA A 87 23.52 11.96 16.16
N ARG A 88 23.22 13.24 15.92
CA ARG A 88 23.55 14.36 16.82
C ARG A 88 22.98 14.15 18.22
N LEU A 89 21.69 13.78 18.31
CA LEU A 89 21.00 13.53 19.58
C LEU A 89 21.62 12.35 20.34
N ARG A 90 22.06 11.29 19.64
CA ARG A 90 22.75 10.15 20.27
C ARG A 90 24.06 10.57 20.93
N GLU A 91 24.89 11.34 20.23
CA GLU A 91 26.13 11.87 20.80
C GLU A 91 25.86 12.78 22.01
N GLU A 92 24.80 13.60 21.95
CA GLU A 92 24.41 14.46 23.07
C GLU A 92 23.96 13.63 24.29
N CYS A 93 23.14 12.59 24.07
CA CYS A 93 22.75 11.66 25.11
C CYS A 93 23.95 10.94 25.73
N GLU A 94 24.94 10.52 24.94
CA GLU A 94 26.18 9.90 25.44
C GLU A 94 26.97 10.86 26.34
N LYS A 95 27.08 12.14 25.96
CA LYS A 95 27.73 13.16 26.78
C LYS A 95 27.00 13.37 28.10
N TYR A 96 25.67 13.45 28.09
CA TYR A 96 24.89 13.60 29.32
C TYR A 96 24.99 12.37 30.22
N GLU A 97 24.98 11.16 29.68
CA GLU A 97 25.16 9.94 30.48
C GLU A 97 26.57 9.83 31.07
N ALA A 98 27.61 10.23 30.32
CA ALA A 98 28.97 10.31 30.85
C ALA A 98 29.07 11.31 32.01
N LEU A 99 28.51 12.52 31.84
CA LEU A 99 28.49 13.54 32.88
C LEU A 99 27.73 13.07 34.13
N LYS A 100 26.57 12.44 33.93
CA LYS A 100 25.76 11.87 35.01
C LYS A 100 26.50 10.77 35.78
N ARG A 101 27.31 9.94 35.11
CA ARG A 101 28.18 8.94 35.76
C ARG A 101 29.26 9.62 36.61
N ALA A 102 29.99 10.58 36.04
CA ALA A 102 31.02 11.33 36.74
C ALA A 102 30.47 12.06 37.97
N LEU A 103 29.30 12.69 37.86
CA LEU A 103 28.64 13.36 38.98
C LEU A 103 28.24 12.37 40.08
N LYS A 104 27.70 11.19 39.71
CA LYS A 104 27.40 10.13 40.68
C LYS A 104 28.63 9.61 41.40
N GLU A 105 29.76 9.52 40.72
CA GLU A 105 31.04 9.13 41.33
C GLU A 105 31.57 10.21 42.27
N ALA A 106 31.47 11.48 41.90
CA ALA A 106 31.92 12.61 42.72
C ALA A 106 31.05 12.85 43.96
N LEU A 107 29.78 12.44 43.94
CA LEU A 107 28.84 12.53 45.06
C LEU A 107 28.87 11.30 45.98
N LYS A 108 29.73 10.32 45.70
CA LYS A 108 29.87 9.08 46.47
C LYS A 108 31.05 9.19 47.44
#